data_AF-A0A1J1E2F4-F1
#
_entry.id   AF-A0A1J1E2F4-F1
#
_cell.length_a   1.000
_cell.length_b   1.000
_cell.length_c   1.000
_cell.angle_alpha   90.00
_cell.angle_beta   90.00
_cell.angle_gamma   90.00
#
_symmetry.space_group_name_H-M   'P 1'
#
loop_
_entity.id
_entity.type
_entity.pdbx_description
1 polymer ?
#
loop_
_entity_poly.entity_id
_entity_poly.type
_entity_poly.pdbx_seq_one_letter_code
_entity_poly.pdbx_strand_id
1 'polypeptide(L)'
;MKTNKIFKNILSLLTLGLVVFSCSKPSEDPKEGQNLKALDLVVTSLKFEKAKNLKETNVSEFYEKLFITRTPARDKNKTKTDSETDNGYPAMFSIETADIVGDSIINIKLPFNSKFTNLTGKASATATITFKSAAQGVKLGETTINGTTADITFEVPTTELTKEKLSAASTKKVFRFTKPGATPTDAPSVKEYTVVLKFSETKSDLCTIEQDAFGFVVNTATSGAANLTASFRSVNSTAKAAGDKVFAHYVTGNSSKRGSSKTDAIEFELRKGKDATTAGDSANGELVATTGATASQYFKADALKLPDGAYIEVGKTACPTTATGNKIICDSVNPITGNTSSSTDGQQLKIYSSTATDAHSYMFTVVAQDGTTKKYYKLTINANAPS
;
A
#
# COMPACT_ATOMS: atom_id res chain seq x y z
N MET A 1 -71.64 -16.30 2.31
CA MET A 1 -71.63 -16.49 3.78
C MET A 1 -70.22 -16.22 4.28
N LYS A 2 -70.06 -15.46 5.37
CA LYS A 2 -68.82 -15.17 6.14
C LYS A 2 -67.59 -14.54 5.43
N THR A 3 -67.51 -13.23 5.62
CA THR A 3 -66.34 -12.32 5.60
C THR A 3 -65.24 -12.72 6.59
N ASN A 4 -63.99 -12.34 6.29
CA ASN A 4 -63.00 -11.69 7.19
C ASN A 4 -61.87 -11.13 6.29
N LYS A 5 -61.67 -9.82 6.10
CA LYS A 5 -61.06 -8.83 7.03
C LYS A 5 -59.82 -9.43 7.71
N ILE A 6 -58.59 -9.00 7.40
CA ILE A 6 -57.84 -7.86 7.95
C ILE A 6 -56.57 -7.75 7.07
N PHE A 7 -56.02 -6.60 6.64
CA PHE A 7 -56.34 -5.17 6.85
C PHE A 7 -55.98 -4.35 5.58
N LYS A 8 -55.84 -3.01 5.71
CA LYS A 8 -55.21 -2.07 4.77
C LYS A 8 -54.52 -0.95 5.58
N ASN A 9 -53.78 -0.07 4.89
CA ASN A 9 -53.16 1.19 5.38
C ASN A 9 -51.84 0.96 6.20
N ILE A 10 -50.88 1.89 6.26
CA ILE A 10 -50.88 3.32 5.84
C ILE A 10 -49.63 3.62 4.98
N LEU A 11 -49.86 4.15 3.78
CA LEU A 11 -48.94 5.08 3.10
C LEU A 11 -49.59 6.47 3.21
N SER A 12 -48.79 7.53 3.35
CA SER A 12 -49.22 8.94 3.52
C SER A 12 -49.86 9.30 4.87
N LEU A 13 -49.16 10.14 5.63
CA LEU A 13 -49.73 11.28 6.37
C LEU A 13 -48.63 12.38 6.36
N LEU A 14 -48.69 13.32 5.43
CA LEU A 14 -49.48 14.56 5.45
C LEU A 14 -48.78 15.69 6.23
N THR A 15 -48.37 16.70 5.47
CA THR A 15 -47.99 18.03 5.95
C THR A 15 -49.05 18.65 6.85
N LEU A 16 -48.67 18.96 8.09
CA LEU A 16 -49.44 19.83 8.99
C LEU A 16 -48.54 21.00 9.39
N GLY A 17 -48.76 22.15 8.75
CA GLY A 17 -48.14 23.39 9.17
C GLY A 17 -48.74 23.85 10.50
N LEU A 18 -47.91 23.99 11.53
CA LEU A 18 -48.31 24.71 12.74
C LEU A 18 -48.36 26.22 12.42
N VAL A 19 -49.55 26.71 12.09
CA VAL A 19 -49.88 28.12 12.32
C VAL A 19 -50.13 28.26 13.82
N VAL A 20 -49.09 28.64 14.57
CA VAL A 20 -49.26 28.98 15.99
C VAL A 20 -49.73 30.43 16.07
N PHE A 21 -50.94 30.64 16.59
CA PHE A 21 -51.40 31.97 16.99
C PHE A 21 -50.45 32.55 18.04
N SER A 22 -49.67 33.57 17.66
CA SER A 22 -48.93 34.38 18.61
C SER A 22 -49.89 35.33 19.31
N CYS A 23 -50.50 34.87 20.41
CA CYS A 23 -51.03 35.78 21.42
C CYS A 23 -49.84 36.46 22.11
N SER A 24 -49.61 37.73 21.79
CA SER A 24 -48.62 38.58 22.46
C SER A 24 -48.94 38.73 23.95
N LYS A 25 -48.43 37.84 24.79
CA LYS A 25 -48.25 38.12 26.22
C LYS A 25 -46.93 38.87 26.42
N PRO A 26 -46.91 39.98 27.16
CA PRO A 26 -45.68 40.70 27.44
C PRO A 26 -44.81 39.91 28.42
N SER A 27 -43.54 39.72 28.04
CA SER A 27 -42.37 39.65 28.91
C SER A 27 -42.53 38.93 30.27
N GLU A 28 -42.39 37.60 30.28
CA GLU A 28 -41.64 36.96 31.36
C GLU A 28 -40.20 36.74 30.85
N ASP A 29 -39.21 37.19 31.62
CA ASP A 29 -37.81 36.93 31.31
C ASP A 29 -37.53 35.41 31.22
N PRO A 30 -36.66 34.95 30.30
CA PRO A 30 -36.36 33.52 30.19
C PRO A 30 -35.73 33.01 31.48
N LYS A 31 -36.44 32.10 32.17
CA LYS A 31 -35.89 31.40 33.33
C LYS A 31 -34.61 30.66 32.92
N GLU A 32 -33.58 30.87 33.73
CA GLU A 32 -32.24 30.31 33.53
C GLU A 32 -32.32 28.79 33.30
N GLY A 33 -31.83 28.32 32.15
CA GLY A 33 -31.83 26.91 31.74
C GLY A 33 -32.80 26.50 30.62
N GLN A 34 -33.83 27.28 30.29
CA GLN A 34 -34.82 26.89 29.26
C GLN A 34 -34.50 27.39 27.84
N ASN A 35 -33.45 26.82 27.22
CA ASN A 35 -33.21 26.64 25.76
C ASN A 35 -31.70 26.50 25.41
N LEU A 36 -30.96 25.67 26.15
CA LEU A 36 -29.62 25.25 25.70
C LEU A 36 -29.76 24.32 24.48
N LYS A 37 -29.85 24.91 23.28
CA LYS A 37 -29.74 24.16 22.01
C LYS A 37 -28.47 23.29 22.05
N ALA A 38 -28.51 22.08 21.52
CA ALA A 38 -27.33 21.22 21.44
C ALA A 38 -26.17 21.89 20.68
N LEU A 39 -24.94 21.40 20.86
CA LEU A 39 -23.83 21.77 19.97
C LEU A 39 -24.06 21.14 18.58
N ASP A 40 -24.63 21.92 17.68
CA ASP A 40 -24.78 21.56 16.26
C ASP A 40 -23.45 21.77 15.53
N LEU A 41 -22.63 20.72 15.55
CA LEU A 41 -21.34 20.64 14.87
C LEU A 41 -21.37 19.40 13.95
N VAL A 42 -21.17 19.62 12.65
CA VAL A 42 -21.18 18.58 11.62
C VAL A 42 -19.83 18.55 10.91
N VAL A 43 -19.07 17.47 11.10
CA VAL A 43 -17.87 17.17 10.32
C VAL A 43 -18.26 16.68 8.91
N THR A 44 -17.58 17.20 7.89
CA THR A 44 -17.84 16.88 6.47
C THR A 44 -16.67 16.20 5.76
N SER A 45 -15.44 16.35 6.26
CA SER A 45 -14.27 15.61 5.78
C SER A 45 -13.15 15.56 6.81
N LEU A 46 -12.26 14.58 6.67
CA LEU A 46 -11.00 14.47 7.40
C LEU A 46 -9.89 14.11 6.40
N LYS A 47 -8.79 14.87 6.41
CA LYS A 47 -7.62 14.65 5.55
C LYS A 47 -6.32 14.66 6.33
N PHE A 48 -5.34 13.87 5.90
CA PHE A 48 -3.96 13.96 6.37
C PHE A 48 -3.11 14.53 5.24
N GLU A 49 -2.44 15.65 5.49
CA GLU A 49 -1.53 16.27 4.51
C GLU A 49 -0.10 15.80 4.75
N LYS A 50 0.63 15.43 3.69
CA LYS A 50 2.02 14.95 3.76
C LYS A 50 2.90 15.93 4.54
N ALA A 51 2.75 17.23 4.26
CA ALA A 51 3.53 18.31 4.88
C ALA A 51 3.33 18.41 6.41
N LYS A 52 2.15 18.00 6.93
CA LYS A 52 1.82 18.00 8.37
C LYS A 52 2.17 16.68 9.08
N ASN A 53 2.60 15.67 8.31
CA ASN A 53 2.88 14.31 8.78
C ASN A 53 4.29 13.86 8.34
N LEU A 54 5.28 14.74 8.51
CA LEU A 54 6.69 14.44 8.28
C LEU A 54 7.39 14.02 9.58
N LYS A 55 8.46 13.22 9.45
CA LYS A 55 9.50 13.03 10.44
C LYS A 55 10.84 13.41 9.80
N GLU A 56 11.42 14.52 10.25
CA GLU A 56 12.64 15.11 9.68
C GLU A 56 12.52 15.40 8.17
N THR A 57 13.26 14.67 7.33
CA THR A 57 13.24 14.77 5.87
C THR A 57 12.32 13.76 5.19
N ASN A 58 11.68 12.87 5.96
CA ASN A 58 10.83 11.79 5.46
C ASN A 58 9.37 11.96 5.88
N VAL A 59 8.45 11.19 5.28
CA VAL A 59 7.09 10.99 5.81
C VAL A 59 7.14 10.25 7.16
N SER A 60 6.14 10.47 8.02
CA SER A 60 6.02 9.75 9.29
C SER A 60 5.55 8.31 9.06
N GLU A 61 5.95 7.38 9.95
CA GLU A 61 5.57 5.97 9.81
C GLU A 61 4.04 5.79 9.79
N PHE A 62 3.28 6.58 10.55
CA PHE A 62 1.81 6.55 10.50
C PHE A 62 1.28 6.94 9.11
N TYR A 63 1.83 8.01 8.51
CA TYR A 63 1.43 8.45 7.17
C TYR A 63 1.68 7.35 6.12
N GLU A 64 2.78 6.59 6.26
CA GLU A 64 3.04 5.45 5.36
C GLU A 64 1.92 4.39 5.39
N LYS A 65 1.35 4.10 6.57
CA LYS A 65 0.31 3.06 6.73
C LYS A 65 -1.06 3.49 6.17
N LEU A 66 -1.26 4.76 5.84
CA LEU A 66 -2.47 5.25 5.17
C LEU A 66 -2.52 4.83 3.69
N PHE A 67 -1.39 4.42 3.10
CA PHE A 67 -1.30 4.07 1.69
C PHE A 67 -0.94 2.60 1.47
N ILE A 68 -1.29 2.10 0.29
CA ILE A 68 -1.00 0.72 -0.10
C ILE A 68 0.51 0.54 -0.27
N THR A 69 1.02 -0.59 0.24
CA THR A 69 2.42 -0.97 0.08
C THR A 69 2.72 -1.26 -1.38
N ARG A 70 3.77 -0.65 -1.94
CA ARG A 70 4.23 -0.92 -3.32
C ARG A 70 5.52 -1.73 -3.32
N THR A 71 5.77 -2.37 -4.45
CA THR A 71 7.09 -2.91 -4.82
C THR A 71 7.43 -2.32 -6.19
N PRO A 72 8.53 -1.53 -6.34
CA PRO A 72 9.46 -1.10 -5.29
C PRO A 72 8.79 -0.28 -4.19
N ALA A 73 9.36 -0.32 -2.98
CA ALA A 73 8.87 0.48 -1.85
C ALA A 73 8.87 1.97 -2.19
N ARG A 74 7.87 2.71 -1.70
CA ARG A 74 7.76 4.16 -1.96
C ARG A 74 8.94 4.91 -1.31
N ASP A 75 9.47 5.90 -2.02
CA ASP A 75 10.49 6.81 -1.46
C ASP A 75 9.81 7.68 -0.38
N LYS A 76 10.42 7.67 0.81
CA LYS A 76 9.90 8.35 1.99
C LYS A 76 10.21 9.85 1.99
N ASN A 77 11.12 10.32 1.15
CA ASN A 77 11.61 11.68 1.17
C ASN A 77 10.47 12.70 0.94
N LYS A 78 10.46 13.76 1.74
CA LYS A 78 9.45 14.84 1.69
C LYS A 78 9.35 15.48 0.31
N THR A 79 10.44 15.56 -0.46
CA THR A 79 10.47 16.19 -1.79
C THR A 79 9.89 15.31 -2.91
N LYS A 80 9.73 14.00 -2.69
CA LYS A 80 9.29 13.06 -3.71
C LYS A 80 7.78 13.07 -3.93
N THR A 81 7.38 13.10 -5.20
CA THR A 81 5.97 13.04 -5.62
C THR A 81 5.49 11.59 -5.79
N ASP A 82 4.18 11.35 -5.82
CA ASP A 82 3.59 10.04 -6.08
C ASP A 82 3.56 9.63 -7.56
N SER A 83 4.28 10.36 -8.42
CA SER A 83 4.52 10.00 -9.81
C SER A 83 5.31 8.69 -9.95
N GLU A 84 5.16 7.99 -11.08
CA GLU A 84 5.86 6.74 -11.37
C GLU A 84 7.40 6.88 -11.44
N THR A 85 7.92 8.09 -11.67
CA THR A 85 9.36 8.39 -11.73
C THR A 85 9.97 8.62 -10.34
N ASP A 86 9.24 9.28 -9.43
CA ASP A 86 9.69 9.52 -8.06
C ASP A 86 9.34 8.36 -7.10
N ASN A 87 8.23 7.65 -7.36
CA ASN A 87 7.63 6.64 -6.50
C ASN A 87 7.45 7.08 -5.03
N GLY A 88 7.18 8.35 -4.78
CA GLY A 88 6.96 8.90 -3.44
C GLY A 88 5.57 8.63 -2.87
N TYR A 89 5.23 9.34 -1.79
CA TYR A 89 3.90 9.32 -1.17
C TYR A 89 3.02 10.49 -1.65
N PRO A 90 1.70 10.28 -1.81
CA PRO A 90 0.77 11.33 -2.19
C PRO A 90 0.79 12.55 -1.25
N ALA A 91 0.50 13.72 -1.80
CA ALA A 91 0.46 14.98 -1.05
C ALA A 91 -0.62 14.99 0.06
N MET A 92 -1.67 14.18 -0.09
CA MET A 92 -2.74 14.03 0.89
C MET A 92 -3.36 12.62 0.87
N PHE A 93 -3.84 12.19 2.04
CA PHE A 93 -4.86 11.16 2.21
C PHE A 93 -6.18 11.85 2.60
N SER A 94 -7.32 11.34 2.14
CA SER A 94 -8.65 11.81 2.58
C SER A 94 -9.60 10.65 2.72
N ILE A 95 -10.46 10.70 3.73
CA ILE A 95 -11.57 9.75 3.86
C ILE A 95 -12.65 10.06 2.82
N GLU A 96 -13.47 9.07 2.48
CA GLU A 96 -14.67 9.29 1.68
C GLU A 96 -15.77 9.92 2.55
N THR A 97 -16.71 10.66 1.96
CA THR A 97 -17.87 11.19 2.73
C THR A 97 -18.68 10.07 3.38
N ALA A 98 -18.75 8.89 2.75
CA ALA A 98 -19.40 7.70 3.28
C ALA A 98 -18.69 7.06 4.50
N ASP A 99 -17.45 7.46 4.80
CA ASP A 99 -16.73 7.01 6.00
C ASP A 99 -17.20 7.73 7.27
N ILE A 100 -17.88 8.86 7.12
CA ILE A 100 -18.56 9.58 8.21
C ILE A 100 -19.95 8.96 8.37
N VAL A 101 -20.10 8.15 9.43
CA VAL A 101 -21.32 7.36 9.67
C VAL A 101 -22.18 8.05 10.72
N GLY A 102 -23.29 8.63 10.25
CA GLY A 102 -24.14 9.51 11.07
C GLY A 102 -23.36 10.71 11.60
N ASP A 103 -23.80 11.26 12.73
CA ASP A 103 -23.18 12.46 13.31
C ASP A 103 -22.21 12.15 14.47
N SER A 104 -21.57 10.97 14.47
CA SER A 104 -20.74 10.53 15.61
C SER A 104 -19.57 9.58 15.30
N ILE A 105 -19.46 9.00 14.10
CA ILE A 105 -18.36 8.08 13.76
C ILE A 105 -17.63 8.56 12.50
N ILE A 106 -16.30 8.54 12.54
CA ILE A 106 -15.43 8.83 11.39
C ILE A 106 -14.51 7.62 11.18
N ASN A 107 -14.70 6.87 10.10
CA ASN A 107 -13.82 5.76 9.78
C ASN A 107 -12.59 6.26 9.03
N ILE A 108 -11.40 5.79 9.43
CA ILE A 108 -10.17 5.94 8.65
C ILE A 108 -9.81 4.53 8.18
N LYS A 109 -10.14 4.25 6.91
CA LYS A 109 -9.90 2.96 6.25
C LYS A 109 -8.47 2.91 5.71
N LEU A 110 -7.58 2.19 6.41
CA LEU A 110 -6.25 1.87 5.90
C LEU A 110 -6.35 0.75 4.84
N PRO A 111 -5.55 0.76 3.76
CA PRO A 111 -5.54 -0.36 2.83
C PRO A 111 -5.19 -1.68 3.54
N PHE A 112 -5.92 -2.76 3.23
CA PHE A 112 -5.64 -4.06 3.82
C PHE A 112 -4.21 -4.52 3.47
N ASN A 113 -3.52 -5.18 4.39
CA ASN A 113 -2.24 -5.82 4.09
C ASN A 113 -2.09 -7.09 4.93
N SER A 114 -2.02 -8.24 4.27
CA SER A 114 -1.86 -9.54 4.95
C SER A 114 -0.51 -9.68 5.69
N LYS A 115 0.50 -8.90 5.30
CA LYS A 115 1.83 -8.74 5.92
C LYS A 115 1.99 -7.38 6.64
N PHE A 116 0.90 -6.75 7.07
CA PHE A 116 0.94 -5.49 7.81
C PHE A 116 1.91 -5.54 8.99
N THR A 117 2.88 -4.62 9.01
CA THR A 117 3.81 -4.41 10.13
C THR A 117 3.26 -3.34 11.07
N ASN A 118 3.27 -3.62 12.37
CA ASN A 118 2.91 -2.64 13.40
C ASN A 118 3.85 -1.42 13.34
N LEU A 119 3.48 -0.33 14.02
CA LEU A 119 4.38 0.81 14.20
C LEU A 119 5.63 0.40 14.99
N THR A 120 6.80 0.88 14.56
CA THR A 120 8.09 0.68 15.26
C THR A 120 8.20 1.50 16.54
N GLY A 121 7.45 2.59 16.65
CA GLY A 121 7.38 3.46 17.82
C GLY A 121 6.04 4.19 17.92
N LYS A 122 5.84 4.92 19.02
CA LYS A 122 4.68 5.80 19.17
C LYS A 122 4.69 6.86 18.05
N ALA A 123 3.59 6.99 17.33
CA ALA A 123 3.47 7.98 16.25
C ALA A 123 2.56 9.14 16.65
N SER A 124 2.86 10.33 16.13
CA SER A 124 1.92 11.46 16.11
C SER A 124 1.34 11.59 14.70
N ALA A 125 0.05 11.89 14.63
CA ALA A 125 -0.70 12.05 13.38
C ALA A 125 -1.49 13.36 13.43
N THR A 126 -1.39 14.15 12.36
CA THR A 126 -2.06 15.46 12.24
C THR A 126 -3.07 15.41 11.10
N ALA A 127 -4.35 15.50 11.43
CA ALA A 127 -5.44 15.55 10.48
C ALA A 127 -6.07 16.94 10.41
N THR A 128 -6.40 17.44 9.22
CA THR A 128 -7.29 18.58 9.06
C THR A 128 -8.72 18.08 8.95
N ILE A 129 -9.57 18.48 9.90
CA ILE A 129 -11.02 18.28 9.86
C ILE A 129 -11.68 19.51 9.22
N THR A 130 -12.70 19.26 8.39
CA THR A 130 -13.60 20.29 7.84
C THR A 130 -14.99 20.15 8.46
N PHE A 131 -15.61 21.28 8.75
CA PHE A 131 -16.97 21.39 9.29
C PHE A 131 -17.90 22.00 8.25
N LYS A 132 -19.19 21.63 8.31
CA LYS A 132 -20.26 22.13 7.42
C LYS A 132 -20.49 23.65 7.57
N SER A 133 -20.23 24.19 8.75
CA SER A 133 -20.40 25.59 9.14
C SER A 133 -19.22 26.01 10.02
N ALA A 134 -19.03 27.31 10.21
CA ALA A 134 -17.93 27.81 11.04
C ALA A 134 -18.14 27.43 12.52
N ALA A 135 -17.20 26.67 13.08
CA ALA A 135 -17.24 26.16 14.46
C ALA A 135 -16.72 27.21 15.47
N GLN A 136 -17.22 28.45 15.37
CA GLN A 136 -16.65 29.62 16.03
C GLN A 136 -16.62 29.47 17.56
N GLY A 137 -15.41 29.51 18.14
CA GLY A 137 -15.18 29.40 19.58
C GLY A 137 -15.38 27.98 20.16
N VAL A 138 -15.72 26.98 19.34
CA VAL A 138 -15.82 25.58 19.77
C VAL A 138 -14.45 25.09 20.20
N LYS A 139 -14.36 24.38 21.33
CA LYS A 139 -13.10 23.84 21.85
C LYS A 139 -12.97 22.35 21.57
N LEU A 140 -11.75 21.91 21.29
CA LEU A 140 -11.33 20.50 21.33
C LEU A 140 -10.15 20.40 22.30
N GLY A 141 -10.43 19.91 23.52
CA GLY A 141 -9.50 20.07 24.64
C GLY A 141 -9.22 21.56 24.88
N GLU A 142 -7.95 21.96 24.86
CA GLU A 142 -7.53 23.36 25.01
C GLU A 142 -7.59 24.16 23.69
N THR A 143 -7.63 23.48 22.54
CA THR A 143 -7.60 24.12 21.22
C THR A 143 -8.94 24.78 20.92
N THR A 144 -8.94 26.09 20.64
CA THR A 144 -10.14 26.83 20.22
C THR A 144 -10.20 26.94 18.70
N ILE A 145 -11.33 26.55 18.12
CA ILE A 145 -11.58 26.51 16.67
C ILE A 145 -12.24 27.81 16.24
N ASN A 146 -11.72 28.42 15.17
CA ASN A 146 -12.24 29.67 14.60
C ASN A 146 -12.28 29.54 13.07
N GLY A 147 -13.40 29.07 12.53
CA GLY A 147 -13.60 28.85 11.09
C GLY A 147 -14.20 27.49 10.75
N THR A 148 -14.14 27.13 9.47
CA THR A 148 -14.70 25.88 8.92
C THR A 148 -13.72 24.71 8.92
N THR A 149 -12.48 24.89 9.38
CA THR A 149 -11.47 23.83 9.47
C THR A 149 -10.68 23.91 10.77
N ALA A 150 -10.21 22.76 11.27
CA ALA A 150 -9.27 22.67 12.38
C ALA A 150 -8.24 21.57 12.13
N ASP A 151 -6.98 21.81 12.50
CA ASP A 151 -5.98 20.75 12.60
C ASP A 151 -6.09 20.07 13.97
N ILE A 152 -6.09 18.73 13.96
CA ILE A 152 -6.19 17.88 15.14
C ILE A 152 -5.00 16.93 15.13
N THR A 153 -4.15 17.09 16.14
CA THR A 153 -3.02 16.19 16.39
C THR A 153 -3.41 15.16 17.43
N PHE A 154 -3.14 13.89 17.15
CA PHE A 154 -3.38 12.79 18.09
C PHE A 154 -2.25 11.77 18.04
N GLU A 155 -2.07 11.05 19.14
CA GLU A 155 -1.04 10.02 19.25
C GLU A 155 -1.61 8.63 19.00
N VAL A 156 -0.83 7.81 18.29
CA VAL A 156 -1.14 6.42 17.94
C VAL A 156 -0.08 5.51 18.58
N PRO A 157 -0.42 4.79 19.67
CA PRO A 157 0.43 3.77 20.25
C PRO A 157 0.74 2.61 19.30
N THR A 158 1.91 1.99 19.46
CA THR A 158 2.30 0.77 18.72
C THR A 158 1.32 -0.38 18.94
N THR A 159 0.69 -0.43 20.11
CA THR A 159 -0.33 -1.42 20.49
C THR A 159 -1.71 -1.14 19.92
N GLU A 160 -1.93 0.00 19.27
CA GLU A 160 -3.22 0.38 18.66
C GLU A 160 -3.23 0.18 17.14
N LEU A 161 -2.10 0.43 16.46
CA LEU A 161 -2.00 0.19 15.01
C LEU A 161 -1.40 -1.20 14.73
N THR A 162 -2.18 -2.23 15.03
CA THR A 162 -1.83 -3.64 14.77
C THR A 162 -2.78 -4.28 13.77
N LYS A 163 -2.32 -5.33 13.06
CA LYS A 163 -3.15 -6.07 12.10
C LYS A 163 -4.45 -6.58 12.73
N GLU A 164 -4.37 -7.09 13.95
CA GLU A 164 -5.52 -7.59 14.72
C GLU A 164 -6.55 -6.49 15.00
N LYS A 165 -6.12 -5.36 15.58
CA LYS A 165 -7.04 -4.27 15.93
C LYS A 165 -7.64 -3.56 14.72
N LEU A 166 -6.86 -3.40 13.64
CA LEU A 166 -7.35 -2.88 12.36
C LEU A 166 -8.37 -3.81 11.71
N SER A 167 -8.21 -5.13 11.86
CA SER A 167 -9.19 -6.13 11.37
C SER A 167 -10.47 -6.14 12.22
N ALA A 168 -10.35 -5.95 13.54
CA ALA A 168 -11.47 -5.90 14.47
C ALA A 168 -12.14 -4.51 14.58
N ALA A 169 -11.62 -3.48 13.88
CA ALA A 169 -12.03 -2.08 14.01
C ALA A 169 -12.08 -1.58 15.48
N SER A 170 -11.19 -2.09 16.33
CA SER A 170 -11.22 -1.88 17.79
C SER A 170 -10.40 -0.67 18.26
N THR A 171 -9.59 -0.09 17.39
CA THR A 171 -8.82 1.13 17.68
C THR A 171 -9.69 2.36 17.48
N LYS A 172 -10.00 3.04 18.59
CA LYS A 172 -10.93 4.17 18.65
C LYS A 172 -10.30 5.37 19.36
N LYS A 173 -10.48 6.57 18.82
CA LYS A 173 -10.15 7.84 19.46
C LYS A 173 -11.39 8.73 19.51
N VAL A 174 -11.77 9.20 20.69
CA VAL A 174 -12.93 10.08 20.86
C VAL A 174 -12.46 11.53 20.87
N PHE A 175 -12.92 12.32 19.91
CA PHE A 175 -12.79 13.77 19.92
C PHE A 175 -14.05 14.38 20.51
N ARG A 176 -13.88 15.14 21.60
CA ARG A 176 -14.95 15.80 22.33
C ARG A 176 -14.88 17.30 22.10
N PHE A 177 -15.86 17.81 21.38
CA PHE A 177 -16.02 19.23 21.09
C PHE A 177 -16.95 19.86 22.13
N THR A 178 -16.58 21.00 22.70
CA THR A 178 -17.42 21.74 23.66
C THR A 178 -17.67 23.17 23.20
N LYS A 179 -18.80 23.75 23.61
CA LYS A 179 -19.08 25.18 23.39
C LYS A 179 -18.12 26.08 24.17
N PRO A 180 -17.96 27.36 23.77
CA PRO A 180 -17.31 28.37 24.61
C PRO A 180 -17.87 28.36 26.04
N GLY A 181 -16.97 28.33 27.04
CA GLY A 181 -17.35 28.35 28.45
C GLY A 181 -17.90 27.04 29.04
N ALA A 182 -18.21 26.03 28.21
CA ALA A 182 -18.74 24.75 28.67
C ALA A 182 -17.64 23.73 29.03
N THR A 183 -17.89 22.93 30.05
CA THR A 183 -17.04 21.81 30.47
C THR A 183 -17.33 20.53 29.66
N PRO A 184 -16.42 19.54 29.66
CA PRO A 184 -16.63 18.24 29.00
C PRO A 184 -17.84 17.43 29.47
N THR A 185 -18.46 17.78 30.60
CA THR A 185 -19.63 17.10 31.18
C THR A 185 -20.96 17.80 30.92
N ASP A 186 -20.93 19.00 30.33
CA ASP A 186 -22.11 19.87 30.20
C ASP A 186 -22.98 19.48 28.99
N ALA A 187 -23.65 18.33 29.03
CA ALA A 187 -24.69 18.02 28.06
C ALA A 187 -25.82 19.09 28.12
N PRO A 188 -26.28 19.67 26.99
CA PRO A 188 -26.06 19.27 25.60
C PRO A 188 -25.01 20.14 24.84
N SER A 189 -24.14 20.86 25.55
CA SER A 189 -23.08 21.73 24.99
C SER A 189 -21.86 20.98 24.47
N VAL A 190 -21.94 19.65 24.38
CA VAL A 190 -20.87 18.73 24.00
C VAL A 190 -21.28 17.92 22.77
N LYS A 191 -20.36 17.74 21.82
CA LYS A 191 -20.51 16.86 20.65
C LYS A 191 -19.30 15.93 20.55
N GLU A 192 -19.54 14.64 20.37
CA GLU A 192 -18.47 13.64 20.27
C GLU A 192 -18.39 13.03 18.87
N TYR A 193 -17.17 12.86 18.38
CA TYR A 193 -16.85 12.06 17.21
C TYR A 193 -15.85 10.97 17.58
N THR A 194 -16.21 9.71 17.34
CA THR A 194 -15.31 8.57 17.46
C THR A 194 -14.63 8.32 16.13
N VAL A 195 -13.34 8.62 16.05
CA VAL A 195 -12.48 8.17 14.97
C VAL A 195 -12.17 6.68 15.17
N VAL A 196 -12.43 5.87 14.14
CA VAL A 196 -12.17 4.43 14.11
C VAL A 196 -11.10 4.14 13.07
N LEU A 197 -9.96 3.59 13.50
CA LEU A 197 -8.92 3.09 12.61
C LEU A 197 -9.22 1.62 12.29
N LYS A 198 -9.48 1.32 11.02
CA LYS A 198 -9.77 -0.04 10.54
C LYS A 198 -9.13 -0.30 9.17
N PHE A 199 -9.02 -1.55 8.77
CA PHE A 199 -8.74 -1.85 7.36
C PHE A 199 -9.96 -1.53 6.48
N SER A 200 -9.69 -1.18 5.23
CA SER A 200 -10.67 -1.26 4.14
C SER A 200 -11.13 -2.70 3.96
N GLU A 201 -12.40 -2.85 3.59
CA GLU A 201 -13.02 -4.15 3.31
C GLU A 201 -12.62 -4.68 1.93
N THR A 202 -12.25 -3.78 1.01
CA THR A 202 -11.69 -4.11 -0.30
C THR A 202 -10.29 -4.70 -0.17
N LYS A 203 -10.10 -5.88 -0.75
CA LYS A 203 -8.82 -6.59 -0.83
C LYS A 203 -8.58 -6.97 -2.28
N SER A 204 -7.46 -6.54 -2.84
CA SER A 204 -7.03 -6.94 -4.18
C SER A 204 -6.55 -8.38 -4.19
N ASP A 205 -6.99 -9.12 -5.20
CA ASP A 205 -6.54 -10.46 -5.59
C ASP A 205 -5.43 -10.41 -6.68
N LEU A 206 -5.05 -9.21 -7.12
CA LEU A 206 -4.04 -9.01 -8.15
C LEU A 206 -2.65 -9.42 -7.66
N CYS A 207 -2.08 -10.42 -8.35
CA CYS A 207 -0.72 -10.92 -8.15
C CYS A 207 0.00 -11.21 -9.49
N THR A 208 -0.50 -10.64 -10.60
CA THR A 208 0.14 -10.72 -11.92
C THR A 208 1.33 -9.75 -12.00
N ILE A 209 2.51 -10.25 -12.35
CA ILE A 209 3.64 -9.40 -12.79
C ILE A 209 3.44 -9.15 -14.29
N GLU A 210 3.37 -7.87 -14.68
CA GLU A 210 3.26 -7.47 -16.08
C GLU A 210 4.51 -7.82 -16.90
N GLN A 211 4.38 -7.86 -18.23
CA GLN A 211 5.42 -8.42 -19.11
C GLN A 211 6.74 -7.66 -19.05
N ASP A 212 6.69 -6.35 -18.84
CA ASP A 212 7.82 -5.43 -18.71
C ASP A 212 8.11 -5.04 -17.24
N ALA A 213 7.47 -5.70 -16.27
CA ALA A 213 7.60 -5.34 -14.86
C ALA A 213 8.74 -6.05 -14.13
N PHE A 214 9.33 -7.13 -14.67
CA PHE A 214 10.43 -7.86 -14.01
C PHE A 214 11.79 -7.33 -14.47
N GLY A 215 12.42 -6.45 -13.67
CA GLY A 215 13.66 -5.80 -14.06
C GLY A 215 14.72 -5.63 -12.98
N PHE A 216 15.91 -5.27 -13.45
CA PHE A 216 17.17 -5.10 -12.73
C PHE A 216 17.72 -3.70 -12.99
N VAL A 217 18.22 -3.02 -11.96
CA VAL A 217 18.93 -1.74 -12.07
C VAL A 217 20.43 -2.00 -12.17
N VAL A 218 21.07 -1.51 -13.24
CA VAL A 218 22.49 -1.70 -13.51
C VAL A 218 23.37 -0.94 -12.50
N ASN A 219 24.44 -1.59 -12.05
CA ASN A 219 25.37 -1.07 -11.05
C ASN A 219 26.83 -1.12 -11.57
N THR A 220 27.64 -0.14 -11.20
CA THR A 220 29.06 -0.01 -11.57
C THR A 220 30.03 -0.31 -10.42
N ALA A 221 29.53 -0.68 -9.24
CA ALA A 221 30.37 -0.97 -8.08
C ALA A 221 31.36 -2.14 -8.29
N THR A 222 32.59 -1.96 -7.84
CA THR A 222 33.68 -2.92 -8.08
C THR A 222 33.66 -4.08 -7.08
N SER A 223 33.16 -5.23 -7.55
CA SER A 223 33.03 -6.53 -6.84
C SER A 223 31.94 -6.60 -5.75
N GLY A 224 31.35 -7.79 -5.56
CA GLY A 224 30.35 -8.08 -4.51
C GLY A 224 28.94 -7.53 -4.72
N ALA A 225 28.75 -6.54 -5.60
CA ALA A 225 27.43 -5.98 -5.92
C ALA A 225 26.64 -6.83 -6.93
N ALA A 226 25.32 -6.76 -6.84
CA ALA A 226 24.42 -7.32 -7.84
C ALA A 226 24.28 -6.39 -9.07
N ASN A 227 23.82 -6.96 -10.19
CA ASN A 227 23.52 -6.26 -11.44
C ASN A 227 24.71 -5.48 -12.02
N LEU A 228 25.93 -6.01 -11.90
CA LEU A 228 27.12 -5.38 -12.47
C LEU A 228 26.95 -5.10 -13.97
N THR A 229 27.41 -3.94 -14.44
CA THR A 229 27.44 -3.58 -15.88
C THR A 229 28.01 -4.70 -16.75
N ALA A 230 29.08 -5.37 -16.29
CA ALA A 230 29.72 -6.48 -17.00
C ALA A 230 28.88 -7.77 -17.10
N SER A 231 27.75 -7.88 -16.40
CA SER A 231 26.80 -8.99 -16.55
C SER A 231 25.89 -8.82 -17.77
N PHE A 232 25.69 -7.59 -18.24
CA PHE A 232 24.77 -7.26 -19.32
C PHE A 232 25.54 -6.97 -20.61
N ARG A 233 24.93 -7.25 -21.76
CA ARG A 233 25.56 -6.89 -23.04
C ARG A 233 25.56 -5.37 -23.27
N SER A 234 26.55 -4.91 -24.03
CA SER A 234 26.52 -3.59 -24.66
C SER A 234 25.49 -3.54 -25.79
N VAL A 235 24.90 -2.36 -26.03
CA VAL A 235 24.00 -2.09 -27.15
C VAL A 235 24.62 -0.98 -27.99
N ASN A 236 24.74 -1.16 -29.31
CA ASN A 236 25.47 -0.24 -30.20
C ASN A 236 26.89 0.08 -29.67
N SER A 237 27.62 -0.96 -29.25
CA SER A 237 28.95 -0.86 -28.61
C SER A 237 29.02 -0.01 -27.33
N THR A 238 27.87 0.42 -26.79
CA THR A 238 27.77 1.22 -25.57
C THR A 238 27.41 0.31 -24.40
N ALA A 239 28.25 0.30 -23.36
CA ALA A 239 27.96 -0.42 -22.11
C ALA A 239 26.80 0.26 -21.37
N LYS A 240 25.97 -0.52 -20.67
CA LYS A 240 24.85 0.02 -19.87
C LYS A 240 25.38 0.86 -18.69
N ALA A 241 24.81 2.03 -18.47
CA ALA A 241 25.20 2.95 -17.42
C ALA A 241 24.63 2.54 -16.04
N ALA A 242 25.23 3.05 -14.96
CA ALA A 242 24.64 2.90 -13.63
C ALA A 242 23.25 3.55 -13.59
N GLY A 243 22.25 2.83 -13.08
CA GLY A 243 20.86 3.28 -13.06
C GLY A 243 20.02 2.87 -14.28
N ASP A 244 20.64 2.37 -15.36
CA ASP A 244 19.90 1.77 -16.47
C ASP A 244 19.03 0.60 -15.99
N LYS A 245 17.89 0.38 -16.64
CA LYS A 245 17.01 -0.75 -16.35
C LYS A 245 17.11 -1.81 -17.44
N VAL A 246 17.32 -3.06 -17.02
CA VAL A 246 17.26 -4.24 -17.88
C VAL A 246 16.07 -5.07 -17.43
N PHE A 247 15.22 -5.48 -18.36
CA PHE A 247 14.03 -6.27 -18.06
C PHE A 247 14.20 -7.70 -18.57
N ALA A 248 13.80 -8.69 -17.75
CA ALA A 248 13.77 -10.08 -18.17
C ALA A 248 12.67 -10.27 -19.22
N HIS A 249 12.94 -11.13 -20.20
CA HIS A 249 11.99 -11.46 -21.25
C HIS A 249 10.82 -12.30 -20.70
N TYR A 250 9.60 -11.82 -20.87
CA TYR A 250 8.38 -12.56 -20.54
C TYR A 250 8.09 -13.63 -21.59
N VAL A 251 8.22 -14.91 -21.23
CA VAL A 251 7.98 -16.03 -22.15
C VAL A 251 6.48 -16.14 -22.44
N THR A 252 6.03 -15.91 -23.66
CA THR A 252 4.60 -15.98 -24.01
C THR A 252 4.11 -17.43 -24.17
N GLY A 253 3.64 -18.04 -23.08
CA GLY A 253 2.92 -19.32 -23.09
C GLY A 253 1.39 -19.14 -23.19
N ASN A 254 0.74 -20.01 -23.99
CA ASN A 254 -0.68 -19.96 -24.32
C ASN A 254 -1.54 -20.97 -23.52
N SER A 255 -1.26 -21.16 -22.22
CA SER A 255 -1.98 -22.11 -21.35
C SER A 255 -3.01 -21.41 -20.45
N SER A 256 -4.19 -22.01 -20.30
CA SER A 256 -5.26 -21.50 -19.41
C SER A 256 -4.94 -21.66 -17.92
N LYS A 257 -3.93 -22.48 -17.57
CA LYS A 257 -3.44 -22.72 -16.20
C LYS A 257 -2.27 -21.79 -15.81
N ARG A 258 -1.93 -20.82 -16.65
CA ARG A 258 -0.70 -20.03 -16.50
C ARG A 258 -0.60 -19.31 -15.15
N GLY A 259 0.43 -19.69 -14.38
CA GLY A 259 0.73 -19.21 -13.05
C GLY A 259 -0.11 -19.85 -11.93
N SER A 260 -0.99 -20.82 -12.20
CA SER A 260 -1.86 -21.43 -11.17
C SER A 260 -1.16 -22.47 -10.30
N SER A 261 0.01 -22.97 -10.72
CA SER A 261 0.76 -24.00 -10.02
C SER A 261 2.27 -23.80 -10.22
N LYS A 262 3.10 -24.50 -9.43
CA LYS A 262 4.55 -24.54 -9.65
C LYS A 262 4.92 -25.11 -11.03
N THR A 263 4.18 -26.09 -11.55
CA THR A 263 4.46 -26.69 -12.87
C THR A 263 4.04 -25.78 -14.03
N ASP A 264 3.02 -24.97 -13.84
CA ASP A 264 2.47 -24.03 -14.83
C ASP A 264 2.98 -22.58 -14.62
N ALA A 265 4.12 -22.40 -13.94
CA ALA A 265 4.64 -21.11 -13.51
C ALA A 265 4.87 -20.14 -14.69
N ILE A 266 4.60 -18.84 -14.46
CA ILE A 266 4.90 -17.76 -15.41
C ILE A 266 6.43 -17.60 -15.49
N GLU A 267 7.00 -17.79 -16.68
CA GLU A 267 8.45 -17.68 -16.89
C GLU A 267 8.88 -16.30 -17.37
N PHE A 268 9.90 -15.78 -16.69
CA PHE A 268 10.76 -14.68 -17.11
C PHE A 268 12.16 -15.24 -17.41
N GLU A 269 12.81 -14.73 -18.45
CA GLU A 269 14.14 -15.18 -18.86
C GLU A 269 15.12 -14.03 -18.89
N LEU A 270 16.30 -14.23 -18.28
CA LEU A 270 17.46 -13.38 -18.45
C LEU A 270 18.42 -14.11 -19.41
N ARG A 271 18.36 -13.73 -20.69
CA ARG A 271 18.85 -14.53 -21.81
C ARG A 271 20.27 -14.15 -22.19
N LYS A 272 21.05 -15.13 -22.65
CA LYS A 272 22.37 -14.94 -23.26
C LYS A 272 22.26 -14.05 -24.48
N GLY A 273 23.21 -13.13 -24.62
CA GLY A 273 23.31 -12.25 -25.78
C GLY A 273 23.52 -13.02 -27.08
N LYS A 274 23.08 -12.46 -28.20
CA LYS A 274 23.63 -12.75 -29.54
C LYS A 274 24.80 -11.81 -29.81
N ASP A 275 25.72 -12.23 -30.67
CA ASP A 275 26.87 -11.41 -31.12
C ASP A 275 26.44 -10.19 -31.99
N ALA A 276 25.15 -10.08 -32.33
CA ALA A 276 24.58 -8.93 -33.04
C ALA A 276 24.50 -7.69 -32.12
N THR A 277 25.38 -6.71 -32.35
CA THR A 277 25.56 -5.55 -31.48
C THR A 277 24.49 -4.46 -31.59
N THR A 278 23.67 -4.46 -32.64
CA THR A 278 22.87 -3.28 -33.04
C THR A 278 21.39 -3.30 -32.62
N ALA A 279 20.76 -4.47 -32.50
CA ALA A 279 19.35 -4.56 -32.10
C ALA A 279 19.18 -4.66 -30.56
N GLY A 280 17.99 -4.26 -30.08
CA GLY A 280 17.64 -4.19 -28.65
C GLY A 280 17.49 -5.55 -27.96
N ASP A 281 17.38 -5.53 -26.62
CA ASP A 281 17.45 -6.73 -25.78
C ASP A 281 16.36 -7.75 -26.13
N SER A 282 15.17 -7.31 -26.51
CA SER A 282 14.06 -8.17 -26.94
C SER A 282 14.46 -9.21 -28.00
N ALA A 283 15.26 -8.82 -29.00
CA ALA A 283 15.69 -9.68 -30.12
C ALA A 283 17.02 -10.43 -29.86
N ASN A 284 17.88 -9.89 -29.00
CA ASN A 284 19.26 -10.34 -28.83
C ASN A 284 19.59 -10.89 -27.43
N GLY A 285 18.68 -10.85 -26.46
CA GLY A 285 18.96 -11.18 -25.07
C GLY A 285 19.59 -10.03 -24.27
N GLU A 286 19.72 -10.23 -22.97
CA GLU A 286 20.06 -9.21 -21.98
C GLU A 286 21.51 -9.32 -21.46
N LEU A 287 22.00 -10.55 -21.34
CA LEU A 287 23.32 -10.89 -20.81
C LEU A 287 24.41 -10.81 -21.88
N VAL A 288 25.68 -10.81 -21.45
CA VAL A 288 26.83 -10.93 -22.37
C VAL A 288 26.73 -12.18 -23.25
N ALA A 289 27.12 -12.08 -24.53
CA ALA A 289 26.78 -13.06 -25.55
C ALA A 289 27.50 -14.41 -25.42
N THR A 290 28.83 -14.38 -25.38
CA THR A 290 29.66 -15.60 -25.48
C THR A 290 29.58 -16.49 -24.25
N THR A 291 29.38 -15.91 -23.06
CA THR A 291 29.39 -16.64 -21.79
C THR A 291 28.08 -16.55 -21.01
N GLY A 292 27.17 -15.62 -21.30
CA GLY A 292 26.11 -15.30 -20.35
C GLY A 292 26.65 -14.95 -18.96
N ALA A 293 25.82 -15.18 -17.95
CA ALA A 293 26.16 -15.06 -16.54
C ALA A 293 27.12 -16.18 -16.06
N THR A 294 28.12 -15.81 -15.26
CA THR A 294 29.05 -16.72 -14.59
C THR A 294 28.75 -16.84 -13.08
N ALA A 295 29.42 -17.75 -12.37
CA ALA A 295 29.21 -17.92 -10.93
C ALA A 295 29.65 -16.73 -10.05
N SER A 296 30.44 -15.79 -10.59
CA SER A 296 30.81 -14.54 -9.92
C SER A 296 29.84 -13.38 -10.18
N GLN A 297 28.80 -13.60 -10.99
CA GLN A 297 27.81 -12.59 -11.35
C GLN A 297 26.50 -12.82 -10.59
N TYR A 298 26.08 -11.77 -9.87
CA TYR A 298 24.94 -11.77 -8.97
C TYR A 298 23.86 -10.83 -9.51
N PHE A 299 22.59 -11.20 -9.35
CA PHE A 299 21.45 -10.42 -9.80
C PHE A 299 20.46 -10.14 -8.67
N LYS A 300 19.75 -9.03 -8.81
CA LYS A 300 18.70 -8.57 -7.90
C LYS A 300 17.65 -7.83 -8.72
N ALA A 301 16.40 -8.28 -8.68
CA ALA A 301 15.30 -7.67 -9.40
C ALA A 301 14.79 -6.42 -8.68
N ASP A 302 15.63 -5.39 -8.53
CA ASP A 302 15.33 -4.13 -7.84
C ASP A 302 14.54 -3.11 -8.68
N ALA A 303 14.38 -3.35 -9.98
CA ALA A 303 13.36 -2.69 -10.79
C ALA A 303 12.07 -3.52 -10.94
N LEU A 304 11.92 -4.64 -10.22
CA LEU A 304 10.68 -5.43 -10.19
C LEU A 304 9.51 -4.60 -9.67
N LYS A 305 8.47 -4.45 -10.49
CA LYS A 305 7.16 -3.97 -10.06
C LYS A 305 6.23 -5.15 -9.73
N LEU A 306 5.57 -5.09 -8.59
CA LEU A 306 4.43 -5.96 -8.26
C LEU A 306 3.14 -5.13 -8.25
N PRO A 307 1.95 -5.74 -8.42
CA PRO A 307 0.68 -5.08 -8.13
C PRO A 307 0.67 -4.47 -6.73
N ASP A 308 -0.01 -3.34 -6.58
CA ASP A 308 -0.12 -2.64 -5.30
C ASP A 308 -0.69 -3.57 -4.21
N GLY A 309 0.04 -3.71 -3.11
CA GLY A 309 -0.27 -4.60 -1.98
C GLY A 309 0.24 -6.04 -2.11
N ALA A 310 0.66 -6.48 -3.30
CA ALA A 310 1.21 -7.81 -3.50
C ALA A 310 2.64 -7.93 -2.96
N TYR A 311 3.03 -9.14 -2.55
CA TYR A 311 4.34 -9.43 -1.99
C TYR A 311 4.86 -10.81 -2.45
N ILE A 312 6.17 -11.01 -2.34
CA ILE A 312 6.81 -12.30 -2.63
C ILE A 312 6.75 -13.19 -1.38
N GLU A 313 6.12 -14.35 -1.49
CA GLU A 313 6.23 -15.44 -0.54
C GLU A 313 7.43 -16.32 -0.89
N VAL A 314 8.31 -16.48 0.09
CA VAL A 314 9.58 -17.21 -0.01
C VAL A 314 9.43 -18.56 0.69
N GLY A 315 9.84 -19.63 0.03
CA GLY A 315 9.88 -20.98 0.56
C GLY A 315 10.89 -21.14 1.71
N LYS A 316 10.72 -22.19 2.51
CA LYS A 316 11.62 -22.50 3.65
C LYS A 316 12.73 -23.48 3.29
N THR A 317 12.67 -24.12 2.13
CA THR A 317 13.63 -25.13 1.68
C THR A 317 14.82 -24.46 1.01
N ALA A 318 15.99 -24.49 1.65
CA ALA A 318 17.22 -23.91 1.09
C ALA A 318 17.50 -24.39 -0.35
N CYS A 319 18.04 -23.52 -1.21
CA CYS A 319 18.43 -23.97 -2.56
C CYS A 319 19.42 -25.14 -2.49
N PRO A 320 19.32 -26.12 -3.39
CA PRO A 320 20.39 -27.06 -3.67
C PRO A 320 21.71 -26.32 -3.96
N THR A 321 22.82 -26.84 -3.43
CA THR A 321 24.19 -26.37 -3.74
C THR A 321 24.76 -27.00 -5.00
N THR A 322 24.10 -28.02 -5.55
CA THR A 322 24.46 -28.74 -6.78
C THR A 322 23.26 -28.79 -7.73
N ALA A 323 23.53 -28.81 -9.03
CA ALA A 323 22.49 -28.89 -10.07
C ALA A 323 22.11 -30.34 -10.38
N THR A 324 20.83 -30.57 -10.65
CA THR A 324 20.30 -31.86 -11.13
C THR A 324 19.86 -31.69 -12.58
N GLY A 325 20.56 -32.34 -13.52
CA GLY A 325 20.30 -32.17 -14.96
C GLY A 325 20.53 -30.73 -15.44
N ASN A 326 21.65 -30.13 -15.02
CA ASN A 326 22.08 -28.74 -15.29
C ASN A 326 21.05 -27.67 -14.87
N LYS A 327 20.13 -28.01 -13.95
CA LYS A 327 19.14 -27.10 -13.38
C LYS A 327 19.19 -27.14 -11.87
N ILE A 328 19.24 -25.96 -11.27
CA ILE A 328 18.85 -25.76 -9.87
C ILE A 328 17.45 -25.17 -9.91
N ILE A 329 16.56 -25.73 -9.08
CA ILE A 329 15.23 -25.22 -8.80
C ILE A 329 15.20 -24.86 -7.32
N CYS A 330 14.82 -23.63 -7.01
CA CYS A 330 14.82 -23.12 -5.65
C CYS A 330 13.62 -22.20 -5.42
N ASP A 331 12.93 -22.35 -4.29
CA ASP A 331 11.82 -21.46 -3.90
C ASP A 331 12.10 -20.58 -2.67
N SER A 332 13.28 -20.72 -2.04
CA SER A 332 13.71 -19.93 -0.87
C SER A 332 14.51 -18.67 -1.18
N VAL A 333 14.55 -18.22 -2.44
CA VAL A 333 15.21 -16.97 -2.85
C VAL A 333 14.18 -15.92 -3.19
N ASN A 334 14.23 -14.79 -2.49
CA ASN A 334 13.50 -13.60 -2.90
C ASN A 334 14.28 -12.90 -4.03
N PRO A 335 13.71 -12.70 -5.23
CA PRO A 335 14.43 -12.05 -6.32
C PRO A 335 14.87 -10.60 -6.03
N ILE A 336 14.25 -9.92 -5.06
CA ILE A 336 14.56 -8.52 -4.69
C ILE A 336 15.57 -8.42 -3.53
N THR A 337 15.62 -9.41 -2.63
CA THR A 337 16.45 -9.34 -1.40
C THR A 337 17.50 -10.44 -1.27
N GLY A 338 17.49 -11.45 -2.15
CA GLY A 338 18.29 -12.67 -1.97
C GLY A 338 17.75 -13.57 -0.85
N ASN A 339 18.53 -14.58 -0.47
CA ASN A 339 18.26 -15.41 0.70
C ASN A 339 19.03 -14.88 1.92
N THR A 340 18.30 -14.32 2.89
CA THR A 340 18.85 -13.80 4.15
C THR A 340 19.25 -14.87 5.16
N SER A 341 19.09 -16.16 4.83
CA SER A 341 19.21 -17.29 5.78
C SER A 341 20.50 -18.10 5.62
N SER A 342 21.41 -17.71 4.72
CA SER A 342 22.68 -18.39 4.47
C SER A 342 23.86 -17.48 4.82
N SER A 343 24.74 -17.93 5.70
CA SER A 343 25.89 -17.18 6.22
C SER A 343 27.16 -17.29 5.39
N THR A 344 27.20 -18.14 4.36
CA THR A 344 28.42 -18.44 3.58
C THR A 344 28.36 -17.95 2.13
N ASP A 345 27.18 -17.88 1.50
CA ASP A 345 27.02 -17.40 0.11
C ASP A 345 25.59 -16.88 -0.19
N GLY A 346 24.84 -16.51 0.86
CA GLY A 346 23.62 -15.67 0.83
C GLY A 346 22.61 -15.89 -0.30
N GLN A 347 22.40 -17.14 -0.74
CA GLN A 347 21.80 -17.57 -2.03
C GLN A 347 21.10 -16.44 -2.82
N GLN A 348 21.90 -15.71 -3.58
CA GLN A 348 21.43 -14.68 -4.51
C GLN A 348 20.95 -15.34 -5.81
N LEU A 349 20.31 -14.55 -6.68
CA LEU A 349 20.09 -14.95 -8.07
C LEU A 349 21.45 -14.98 -8.79
N LYS A 350 21.95 -16.16 -9.14
CA LYS A 350 23.24 -16.35 -9.83
C LYS A 350 23.32 -17.69 -10.57
N ILE A 351 24.43 -17.92 -11.26
CA ILE A 351 24.80 -19.25 -11.75
C ILE A 351 25.67 -19.93 -10.68
N TYR A 352 25.57 -21.26 -10.54
CA TYR A 352 26.39 -22.05 -9.60
C TYR A 352 27.43 -22.93 -10.32
N SER A 353 27.44 -22.93 -11.65
CA SER A 353 28.45 -23.61 -12.46
C SER A 353 29.64 -22.69 -12.76
N SER A 354 30.85 -23.25 -12.76
CA SER A 354 32.06 -22.59 -13.25
C SER A 354 32.09 -22.49 -14.78
N THR A 355 31.33 -23.32 -15.50
CA THR A 355 31.14 -23.24 -16.96
C THR A 355 29.81 -22.55 -17.27
N ALA A 356 29.90 -21.39 -17.92
CA ALA A 356 28.81 -20.43 -18.03
C ALA A 356 27.71 -20.79 -19.07
N THR A 357 27.60 -22.06 -19.45
CA THR A 357 26.69 -22.53 -20.50
C THR A 357 25.29 -22.89 -19.99
N ASP A 358 25.16 -23.22 -18.70
CA ASP A 358 23.96 -23.81 -18.12
C ASP A 358 22.92 -22.77 -17.66
N ALA A 359 21.64 -23.12 -17.83
CA ALA A 359 20.50 -22.26 -17.50
C ALA A 359 19.89 -22.64 -16.13
N HIS A 360 19.81 -21.67 -15.22
CA HIS A 360 19.38 -21.89 -13.83
C HIS A 360 18.04 -21.21 -13.53
N SER A 361 17.13 -21.90 -12.84
CA SER A 361 15.74 -21.46 -12.67
C SER A 361 15.35 -21.22 -11.21
N TYR A 362 15.08 -19.97 -10.86
CA TYR A 362 14.61 -19.56 -9.54
C TYR A 362 13.09 -19.46 -9.54
N MET A 363 12.42 -20.20 -8.66
CA MET A 363 10.98 -20.13 -8.49
C MET A 363 10.62 -19.20 -7.34
N PHE A 364 9.50 -18.50 -7.47
CA PHE A 364 8.97 -17.68 -6.38
C PHE A 364 7.45 -17.57 -6.53
N THR A 365 6.78 -17.20 -5.44
CA THR A 365 5.33 -17.04 -5.42
C THR A 365 5.00 -15.59 -5.14
N VAL A 366 4.20 -14.94 -5.99
CA VAL A 366 3.59 -13.65 -5.65
C VAL A 366 2.24 -13.93 -5.04
N VAL A 367 2.00 -13.33 -3.88
CA VAL A 367 0.72 -13.38 -3.17
C VAL A 367 0.11 -11.99 -3.22
N ALA A 368 -1.17 -11.91 -3.50
CA ALA A 368 -1.89 -10.64 -3.58
C ALA A 368 -2.08 -9.99 -2.19
N GLN A 369 -2.63 -8.77 -2.21
CA GLN A 369 -2.92 -7.99 -1.01
C GLN A 369 -3.77 -8.77 0.00
N ASP A 370 -4.73 -9.57 -0.48
CA ASP A 370 -5.60 -10.45 0.30
C ASP A 370 -4.86 -11.47 1.19
N GLY A 371 -3.63 -11.86 0.82
CA GLY A 371 -2.83 -12.89 1.47
C GLY A 371 -3.21 -14.33 1.11
N THR A 372 -4.13 -14.52 0.16
CA THR A 372 -4.71 -15.82 -0.22
C THR A 372 -4.58 -16.13 -1.70
N THR A 373 -4.75 -15.14 -2.59
CA THR A 373 -4.61 -15.33 -4.03
C THR A 373 -3.14 -15.36 -4.41
N LYS A 374 -2.72 -16.37 -5.19
CA LYS A 374 -1.32 -16.64 -5.50
C LYS A 374 -1.09 -16.87 -6.99
N LYS A 375 0.06 -16.42 -7.48
CA LYS A 375 0.62 -16.82 -8.77
C LYS A 375 2.07 -17.29 -8.62
N TYR A 376 2.41 -18.36 -9.32
CA TYR A 376 3.74 -18.95 -9.32
C TYR A 376 4.55 -18.45 -10.52
N TYR A 377 5.81 -18.13 -10.28
CA TYR A 377 6.75 -17.58 -11.24
C TYR A 377 8.06 -18.35 -11.25
N LYS A 378 8.78 -18.22 -12.36
CA LYS A 378 10.11 -18.75 -12.58
C LYS A 378 10.95 -17.68 -13.29
N LEU A 379 12.13 -17.36 -12.75
CA LEU A 379 13.18 -16.62 -13.45
C LEU A 379 14.25 -17.60 -13.91
N THR A 380 14.48 -17.71 -15.21
CA THR A 380 15.58 -18.52 -15.77
C THR A 380 16.72 -17.62 -16.24
N ILE A 381 17.90 -17.76 -15.63
CA ILE A 381 19.14 -17.09 -16.02
C ILE A 381 19.88 -17.98 -17.02
N ASN A 382 20.58 -17.40 -18.00
CA ASN A 382 21.27 -18.09 -19.09
C ASN A 382 20.36 -18.87 -20.05
N ALA A 383 19.07 -18.51 -20.12
CA ALA A 383 18.21 -18.90 -21.23
C ALA A 383 18.82 -18.48 -22.58
N ASN A 384 18.43 -19.14 -23.67
CA ASN A 384 18.88 -18.74 -25.00
C ASN A 384 18.03 -17.56 -25.50
N ALA A 385 18.63 -16.59 -26.20
CA ALA A 385 17.83 -15.66 -27.00
C ALA A 385 17.02 -16.41 -28.06
N PRO A 386 15.83 -15.91 -28.47
CA PRO A 386 15.05 -16.49 -29.57
C PRO A 386 15.91 -16.60 -30.81
N SER A 387 15.82 -17.71 -31.55
CA SER A 387 16.62 -17.96 -32.78
C SER A 387 16.43 -16.89 -33.83
#